data_AF-A3K1C9-F1
#
_entry.id   AF-A3K1C9-F1
#
_cell.length_a   1.000
_cell.length_b   1.000
_cell.length_c   1.000
_cell.angle_alpha   90.00
_cell.angle_beta   90.00
_cell.angle_gamma   90.00
#
_symmetry.space_group_name_H-M   'P 1'
#
loop_
_entity.id
_entity.type
_entity.pdbx_description
1 polymer ?
#
loop_
_entity_poly.entity_id
_entity_poly.type
_entity_poly.pdbx_seq_one_letter_code
_entity_poly.pdbx_strand_id
1 'polypeptide(L)'
;MNGRQVTGKNRQAARRGRTREMKMKKLFLCVPILALAGCVELGMAPKDTTPEMLAQWDAAVASIGCDLVSESDYLPVELQTGIPRPMLIEIAQYKIQKQEAVSLENGGVRSVVGACAPQPEAQVAQAG
;
A
#
# COMPACT_ATOMS: atom_id res chain seq x y z
N MET A 1 67.36 -3.26 12.98
CA MET A 1 68.20 -2.52 12.00
C MET A 1 68.02 -3.16 10.64
N ASN A 2 67.56 -2.39 9.63
CA ASN A 2 67.54 -2.64 8.16
C ASN A 2 66.83 -3.91 7.64
N GLY A 3 66.09 -3.96 6.53
CA GLY A 3 65.72 -3.06 5.44
C GLY A 3 64.82 -3.89 4.50
N ARG A 4 63.66 -3.39 4.06
CA ARG A 4 63.42 -2.66 2.80
C ARG A 4 63.24 -3.54 1.55
N GLN A 5 62.21 -3.17 0.77
CA GLN A 5 61.98 -3.41 -0.67
C GLN A 5 61.39 -4.79 -1.04
N VAL A 6 60.53 -4.98 -2.06
CA VAL A 6 59.92 -4.11 -3.08
C VAL A 6 58.76 -4.88 -3.74
N THR A 7 57.74 -4.12 -4.13
CA THR A 7 56.58 -4.42 -4.99
C THR A 7 56.78 -5.48 -6.09
N GLY A 8 55.92 -6.50 -6.11
CA GLY A 8 55.78 -7.46 -7.21
C GLY A 8 54.71 -7.02 -8.22
N LYS A 9 55.14 -6.37 -9.31
CA LYS A 9 54.33 -6.05 -10.48
C LYS A 9 54.77 -6.96 -11.64
N ASN A 10 53.79 -7.51 -12.36
CA ASN A 10 53.89 -8.09 -13.69
C ASN A 10 54.76 -9.34 -13.88
N ARG A 11 54.10 -10.47 -14.20
CA ARG A 11 54.33 -11.19 -15.48
C ARG A 11 53.03 -11.81 -15.99
N GLN A 12 52.32 -11.03 -16.80
CA GLN A 12 51.57 -11.57 -17.92
C GLN A 12 52.55 -12.36 -18.80
N ALA A 13 52.24 -13.60 -19.12
CA ALA A 13 52.44 -14.16 -20.46
C ALA A 13 52.08 -15.64 -20.47
N ALA A 14 51.38 -16.03 -21.54
CA ALA A 14 51.38 -17.36 -22.13
C ALA A 14 50.36 -18.34 -21.45
N ARG A 15 49.41 -18.99 -22.12
CA ARG A 15 49.28 -19.39 -23.53
C ARG A 15 47.83 -19.78 -23.86
N ARG A 16 47.43 -19.53 -25.11
CA ARG A 16 46.63 -20.40 -26.02
C ARG A 16 45.29 -20.90 -25.44
N GLY A 17 44.14 -20.40 -25.86
CA GLY A 17 43.69 -20.39 -27.24
C GLY A 17 42.53 -21.36 -27.41
N ARG A 18 41.29 -20.87 -27.24
CA ARG A 18 40.11 -21.43 -27.91
C ARG A 18 39.07 -20.34 -28.11
N THR A 19 39.10 -19.85 -29.33
CA THR A 19 38.16 -18.98 -30.02
C THR A 19 36.71 -19.45 -29.88
N ARG A 20 35.81 -18.53 -29.49
CA ARG A 20 34.49 -18.38 -30.13
C ARG A 20 34.21 -16.90 -30.31
N GLU A 21 34.35 -16.45 -31.55
CA GLU A 21 33.90 -15.15 -32.02
C GLU A 21 32.38 -15.04 -31.82
N MET A 22 31.91 -13.96 -31.17
CA MET A 22 30.69 -13.30 -31.61
C MET A 22 30.99 -11.83 -31.85
N LYS A 23 31.05 -11.54 -33.15
CA LYS A 23 31.30 -10.26 -33.79
C LYS A 23 30.00 -9.46 -33.71
N MET A 24 29.87 -8.48 -32.83
CA MET A 24 29.04 -7.32 -33.17
C MET A 24 29.63 -6.07 -32.55
N LYS A 25 30.10 -5.20 -33.44
CA LYS A 25 30.77 -3.95 -33.15
C LYS A 25 29.70 -2.86 -33.06
N LYS A 26 29.97 -1.90 -32.17
CA LYS A 26 29.43 -0.53 -32.08
C LYS A 26 28.09 -0.44 -31.33
N LEU A 27 28.10 0.07 -30.09
CA LEU A 27 28.19 1.49 -29.66
C LEU A 27 26.78 2.07 -29.53
N PHE A 28 26.54 2.77 -28.41
CA PHE A 28 25.29 3.44 -28.00
C PHE A 28 24.22 2.47 -27.49
N LEU A 29 23.49 2.71 -26.40
CA LEU A 29 23.11 3.96 -25.74
C LEU A 29 22.60 3.59 -24.34
N CYS A 30 22.87 4.40 -23.32
CA CYS A 30 22.16 4.34 -22.04
C CYS A 30 20.65 4.38 -22.30
N VAL A 31 19.94 3.28 -22.04
CA VAL A 31 18.47 3.27 -22.01
C VAL A 31 18.08 3.68 -20.60
N PRO A 32 17.49 4.88 -20.41
CA PRO A 32 16.88 5.20 -19.13
C PRO A 32 15.71 4.24 -18.99
N ILE A 33 15.74 3.38 -17.97
CA ILE A 33 14.52 2.70 -17.55
C ILE A 33 13.64 3.83 -17.03
N LEU A 34 12.74 4.25 -17.92
CA LEU A 34 11.65 5.15 -17.67
C LEU A 34 10.88 4.53 -16.50
N ALA A 35 11.18 5.00 -15.30
CA ALA A 35 10.32 4.79 -14.16
C ALA A 35 9.02 5.48 -14.53
N LEU A 36 8.07 4.70 -15.05
CA LEU A 36 6.66 5.03 -14.93
C LEU A 36 6.41 5.08 -13.42
N ALA A 37 6.70 6.24 -12.81
CA ALA A 37 5.96 6.73 -11.69
C ALA A 37 4.53 6.92 -12.20
N GLY A 38 3.82 5.80 -12.37
CA GLY A 38 2.38 5.82 -12.25
C GLY A 38 2.14 6.47 -10.90
N CYS A 39 1.50 7.62 -10.90
CA CYS A 39 0.88 8.19 -9.73
C CYS A 39 -0.10 7.13 -9.24
N VAL A 40 0.39 6.22 -8.41
CA VAL A 40 -0.49 5.45 -7.56
C VAL A 40 -1.06 6.51 -6.64
N GLU A 41 -2.29 6.93 -6.91
CA GLU A 41 -3.09 7.81 -6.03
C GLU A 41 -3.39 7.07 -4.73
N LEU A 42 -2.34 6.68 -3.98
CA LEU A 42 -2.45 6.04 -2.67
C LEU A 42 -3.06 7.05 -1.70
N GLY A 43 -4.38 6.99 -1.56
CA GLY A 43 -5.09 7.63 -0.47
C GLY A 43 -5.36 9.12 -0.65
N MET A 44 -5.68 9.55 -1.87
CA MET A 44 -6.44 10.79 -2.08
C MET A 44 -7.87 10.56 -1.56
N ALA A 45 -8.40 11.49 -0.78
CA ALA A 45 -9.79 11.43 -0.36
C ALA A 45 -10.71 11.50 -1.60
N PRO A 46 -11.88 10.82 -1.57
CA PRO A 46 -12.87 10.96 -2.63
C PRO A 46 -13.21 12.42 -2.88
N LYS A 47 -13.59 12.77 -4.11
CA LYS A 47 -13.89 14.15 -4.49
C LYS A 47 -14.95 14.72 -3.54
N ASP A 48 -14.75 15.96 -3.12
CA ASP A 48 -15.68 16.68 -2.24
C ASP A 48 -15.86 16.06 -0.84
N THR A 49 -14.96 15.19 -0.39
CA THR A 49 -14.96 14.70 1.00
C THR A 49 -14.30 15.71 1.95
N THR A 50 -15.01 16.14 2.98
CA THR A 50 -14.41 16.93 4.08
C THR A 50 -14.03 16.04 5.27
N PRO A 51 -13.10 16.49 6.15
CA PRO A 51 -12.81 15.77 7.39
C PRO A 51 -14.03 15.57 8.29
N GLU A 52 -14.96 16.52 8.30
CA GLU A 52 -16.21 16.41 9.06
C GLU A 52 -17.08 15.27 8.52
N MET A 53 -17.18 15.10 7.20
CA MET A 53 -17.91 13.99 6.59
C MET A 53 -17.30 12.63 6.97
N LEU A 54 -15.97 12.53 7.04
CA LEU A 54 -15.28 11.30 7.48
C LEU A 54 -15.62 10.97 8.93
N ALA A 55 -15.61 11.98 9.81
CA ALA A 55 -15.97 11.79 11.22
C ALA A 55 -17.46 11.47 11.41
N GLN A 56 -18.34 12.07 10.61
CA GLN A 56 -19.77 11.75 10.61
C GLN A 56 -20.03 10.32 10.14
N TRP A 57 -19.29 9.84 9.13
CA TRP A 57 -19.31 8.45 8.70
C TRP A 57 -18.90 7.52 9.85
N ASP A 58 -17.79 7.82 10.54
CA ASP A 58 -17.31 6.98 11.65
C ASP A 58 -18.34 6.88 12.78
N ALA A 59 -18.96 8.02 13.13
CA ALA A 59 -19.99 8.07 14.16
C ALA A 59 -21.26 7.30 13.76
N ALA A 60 -21.70 7.43 12.50
CA ALA A 60 -22.89 6.75 12.00
C ALA A 60 -22.68 5.24 11.82
N VAL A 61 -21.48 4.80 11.42
CA VAL A 61 -21.13 3.37 11.34
C VAL A 61 -21.04 2.77 12.75
N ALA A 62 -20.48 3.50 13.71
CA ALA A 62 -20.48 3.08 15.09
C ALA A 62 -21.90 2.96 15.69
N SER A 63 -22.84 3.80 15.27
CA SER A 63 -24.21 3.78 15.81
C SER A 63 -25.02 2.55 15.39
N ILE A 64 -24.65 1.91 14.27
CA ILE A 64 -25.36 0.73 13.75
C ILE A 64 -24.64 -0.60 14.00
N GLY A 65 -23.45 -0.58 14.63
CA GLY A 65 -22.72 -1.80 15.00
C GLY A 65 -21.42 -2.06 14.23
N CYS A 66 -20.79 -1.03 13.67
CA CYS A 66 -19.43 -1.05 13.10
C CYS A 66 -19.22 -1.77 11.76
N ASP A 67 -20.19 -2.60 11.35
CA ASP A 67 -20.11 -3.40 10.12
C ASP A 67 -21.12 -2.87 9.07
N LEU A 68 -20.66 -2.76 7.83
CA LEU A 68 -21.45 -2.42 6.65
C LEU A 68 -21.38 -3.60 5.68
N VAL A 69 -22.36 -4.48 5.70
CA VAL A 69 -22.32 -5.73 4.91
C VAL A 69 -23.25 -5.65 3.70
N SER A 70 -24.42 -5.08 3.90
CA SER A 70 -25.50 -5.06 2.94
C SER A 70 -26.00 -3.65 2.69
N GLU A 71 -26.78 -3.49 1.62
CA GLU A 71 -27.46 -2.24 1.30
C GLU A 71 -28.35 -1.70 2.43
N SER A 72 -28.85 -2.59 3.31
CA SER A 72 -29.68 -2.20 4.45
C SER A 72 -28.86 -1.49 5.53
N ASP A 73 -27.56 -1.75 5.63
CA ASP A 73 -26.66 -1.14 6.62
C ASP A 73 -26.24 0.27 6.18
N TYR A 74 -26.16 0.53 4.88
CA TYR A 74 -25.87 1.86 4.35
C TYR A 74 -27.03 2.84 4.48
N LEU A 75 -28.27 2.36 4.46
CA LEU A 75 -29.47 3.20 4.56
C LEU A 75 -29.50 4.05 5.85
N PRO A 76 -29.32 3.50 7.07
CA PRO A 76 -29.30 4.30 8.28
C PRO A 76 -28.10 5.26 8.35
N VAL A 77 -26.96 4.93 7.72
CA VAL A 77 -25.80 5.83 7.66
C VAL A 77 -26.08 7.02 6.75
N GLU A 78 -26.69 6.79 5.59
CA GLU A 78 -27.12 7.83 4.65
C GLU A 78 -28.13 8.79 5.31
N LEU A 79 -29.09 8.25 6.06
CA LEU A 79 -30.08 9.07 6.78
C LEU A 79 -29.45 9.91 7.91
N GLN A 80 -28.45 9.39 8.63
CA GLN A 80 -27.80 10.10 9.74
C GLN A 80 -26.83 11.18 9.26
N THR A 81 -26.13 10.92 8.15
CA THR A 81 -25.04 11.79 7.67
C THR A 81 -25.48 12.73 6.55
N GLY A 82 -26.55 12.40 5.83
CA GLY A 82 -26.94 13.08 4.59
C GLY A 82 -26.01 12.79 3.41
N ILE A 83 -25.04 11.89 3.56
CA ILE A 83 -24.08 11.51 2.53
C ILE A 83 -24.73 10.43 1.64
N PRO A 84 -24.75 10.60 0.31
CA PRO A 84 -25.37 9.62 -0.57
C PRO A 84 -24.58 8.30 -0.54
N ARG A 85 -25.28 7.17 -0.64
CA ARG A 85 -24.69 5.82 -0.66
C ARG A 85 -23.42 5.64 -1.51
N PRO A 86 -23.37 6.04 -2.80
CA PRO A 86 -22.14 5.89 -3.59
C PRO A 86 -20.94 6.56 -2.92
N MET A 87 -21.14 7.74 -2.32
CA MET A 87 -20.11 8.45 -1.58
C MET A 87 -19.75 7.74 -0.27
N LEU A 88 -20.72 7.14 0.44
CA LEU A 88 -20.44 6.31 1.62
C LEU A 88 -19.55 5.10 1.28
N ILE A 89 -19.76 4.50 0.11
CA ILE A 89 -18.93 3.39 -0.39
C ILE A 89 -17.52 3.90 -0.73
N GLU A 90 -17.40 5.04 -1.41
CA GLU A 90 -16.09 5.65 -1.70
C GLU A 90 -15.33 6.00 -0.42
N ILE A 91 -16.00 6.54 0.60
CA ILE A 91 -15.42 6.81 1.92
C ILE A 91 -15.00 5.50 2.60
N ALA A 92 -15.81 4.44 2.53
CA ALA A 92 -15.45 3.14 3.09
C ALA A 92 -14.18 2.57 2.43
N GLN A 93 -14.08 2.64 1.10
CA GLN A 93 -12.87 2.22 0.37
C GLN A 93 -11.65 3.08 0.70
N TYR A 94 -11.85 4.39 0.85
CA TYR A 94 -10.81 5.30 1.30
C TYR A 94 -10.30 4.93 2.70
N LYS A 95 -11.21 4.62 3.64
CA LYS A 95 -10.86 4.20 5.00
C LYS A 95 -10.16 2.84 5.04
N ILE A 96 -10.51 1.92 4.16
CA ILE A 96 -9.75 0.66 3.98
C ILE A 96 -8.30 0.96 3.55
N GLN A 97 -8.12 1.86 2.57
CA GLN A 97 -6.77 2.26 2.14
C GLN A 97 -5.97 2.96 3.24
N LYS A 98 -6.65 3.68 4.15
CA LYS A 98 -6.05 4.30 5.34
C LYS A 98 -5.85 3.35 6.50
N GLN A 99 -6.24 2.07 6.37
CA GLN A 99 -6.21 1.08 7.45
C GLN A 99 -7.12 1.46 8.65
N GLU A 100 -8.09 2.34 8.42
CA GLU A 100 -9.12 2.76 9.38
C GLU A 100 -10.38 1.89 9.29
N ALA A 101 -10.45 1.05 8.26
CA ALA A 101 -11.46 0.03 8.07
C ALA A 101 -10.84 -1.22 7.45
N VAL A 102 -11.51 -2.36 7.56
CA VAL A 102 -11.09 -3.64 6.98
C VAL A 102 -12.21 -4.24 6.14
N SER A 103 -11.83 -4.89 5.04
CA SER A 103 -12.78 -5.70 4.26
C SER A 103 -13.08 -7.00 4.99
N LEU A 104 -14.35 -7.37 5.03
CA LEU A 104 -14.83 -8.63 5.58
C LEU A 104 -14.88 -9.70 4.48
N GLU A 105 -14.78 -10.98 4.87
CA GLU A 105 -14.80 -12.11 3.93
C GLU A 105 -16.12 -12.23 3.15
N ASN A 106 -17.21 -11.73 3.73
CA ASN A 106 -18.53 -11.67 3.10
C ASN A 106 -18.72 -10.49 2.14
N GLY A 107 -17.67 -9.70 1.89
CA GLY A 107 -17.71 -8.53 1.00
C GLY A 107 -18.14 -7.23 1.68
N GLY A 108 -18.35 -7.24 3.00
CA GLY A 108 -18.65 -6.05 3.80
C GLY A 108 -17.41 -5.26 4.22
N VAL A 109 -17.63 -4.18 4.96
CA VAL A 109 -16.59 -3.32 5.53
C VAL A 109 -16.81 -3.16 7.03
N ARG A 110 -15.75 -3.32 7.83
CA ARG A 110 -15.77 -3.03 9.27
C ARG A 110 -14.91 -1.83 9.59
N SER A 111 -15.46 -0.84 10.28
CA SER A 111 -14.65 0.24 10.86
C SER A 111 -13.81 -0.28 12.01
N VAL A 112 -12.56 0.17 12.13
CA VAL A 112 -11.64 -0.19 13.23
C VAL A 112 -11.15 1.03 14.00
N VAL A 113 -11.85 2.16 13.87
CA VAL A 113 -11.53 3.43 14.53
C VAL A 113 -12.63 3.88 15.49
N GLY A 114 -12.28 4.81 16.37
CA GLY A 114 -13.22 5.38 17.35
C GLY A 114 -13.86 4.30 18.23
N ALA A 115 -15.19 4.33 18.31
CA ALA A 115 -15.96 3.34 19.07
C ALA A 115 -15.90 1.92 18.48
N CYS A 116 -15.47 1.78 17.23
CA CYS A 116 -15.32 0.49 16.55
C CYS A 116 -13.91 -0.10 16.65
N ALA A 117 -13.00 0.56 17.38
CA ALA A 117 -11.66 0.05 17.58
C ALA A 117 -11.68 -1.27 18.38
N PRO A 118 -10.88 -2.28 17.95
CA PRO A 118 -10.82 -3.56 18.65
C PRO A 118 -10.26 -3.37 20.05
N GLN A 119 -11.02 -3.80 21.06
CA GLN A 119 -10.57 -3.74 22.45
C GLN A 119 -9.37 -4.70 22.63
N PRO A 120 -8.33 -4.33 23.40
CA PRO A 120 -7.17 -5.18 23.65
C PRO A 120 -7.52 -6.57 24.20
N GLU A 121 -8.65 -6.67 24.90
CA GLU A 121 -9.16 -7.88 25.54
C GLU A 121 -9.66 -8.93 24.52
N ALA A 122 -10.22 -8.49 23.38
CA ALA A 122 -10.73 -9.36 22.33
C ALA A 122 -9.60 -10.03 21.52
N GLN A 123 -8.42 -9.43 21.51
CA GLN A 123 -7.25 -9.88 20.76
C GLN A 123 -6.55 -11.05 21.45
N VAL A 124 -6.75 -11.21 22.77
CA VAL A 124 -6.17 -12.30 23.56
C VAL A 124 -6.98 -13.62 23.43
N ALA A 125 -8.25 -13.53 23.05
CA ALA A 125 -9.13 -14.70 22.90
C ALA A 125 -8.92 -15.46 21.57
N GLN A 126 -8.29 -14.84 20.57
CA GLN A 126 -8.06 -15.43 19.24
C GLN A 126 -6.66 -16.07 19.10
N ALA A 127 -5.88 -16.09 20.17
CA ALA A 127 -4.51 -16.64 20.22
C ALA A 127 -4.38 -17.86 21.16
N GLY A 128 -5.49 -18.44 21.61
CA GLY A 128 -5.56 -19.57 22.55
C GLY A 128 -5.95 -20.89 21.91
#